data_AF-A0A7V7XMC5-F1
#
_entry.id   AF-A0A7V7XMC5-F1
#
_cell.length_a   1.000
_cell.length_b   1.000
_cell.length_c   1.000
_cell.angle_alpha   90.00
_cell.angle_beta   90.00
_cell.angle_gamma   90.00
#
_symmetry.space_group_name_H-M   'P 1'
#
loop_
_entity.id
_entity.type
_entity.pdbx_description
1 polymer ?
#
loop_
_entity_poly.entity_id
_entity_poly.type
_entity_poly.pdbx_seq_one_letter_code
_entity_poly.pdbx_strand_id
1 'polypeptide(L)'
;MKNHRIEQLHRLARQYHRNRRGDSFEQGILLRHYYGEVDPHGLSWWDDVMFVHGKVRINVAWQHPRNVYQGMIEEAAMKATAHLSDKIEGDMFSDAEKTYAKLGRRRKKVLSYTTVRRPGEDEWFAALRAEEERLSAAAEFAATPSFKVETLDWCRFVGIVAPVEVRQAGELRALADLVRRILKGEATLEAEFPGYVYGKAQWVADGLAGRPLYPVSHRIAGT
;
A
#
# COMPACT_ATOMS: atom_id res chain seq x y z
N MET A 1 2.62 32.79 -13.09
CA MET A 1 2.65 33.03 -11.62
C MET A 1 3.08 31.74 -10.93
N LYS A 2 4.09 31.77 -10.05
CA LYS A 2 4.53 30.56 -9.31
C LYS A 2 3.52 30.21 -8.21
N ASN A 3 3.25 28.92 -8.01
CA ASN A 3 2.34 28.46 -6.97
C ASN A 3 3.06 28.46 -5.60
N HIS A 4 2.72 29.41 -4.73
CA HIS A 4 3.35 29.59 -3.42
C HIS A 4 3.29 28.34 -2.53
N ARG A 5 2.21 27.55 -2.61
CA ARG A 5 2.06 26.32 -1.83
C ARG A 5 3.11 25.29 -2.24
N ILE A 6 3.32 25.10 -3.54
CA ILE A 6 4.30 24.14 -4.06
C ILE A 6 5.73 24.54 -3.66
N GLU A 7 6.06 25.83 -3.77
CA GLU A 7 7.36 26.37 -3.35
C GLU A 7 7.59 26.22 -1.83
N GLN A 8 6.55 26.38 -1.03
CA GLN A 8 6.61 26.12 0.41
C GLN A 8 6.91 24.64 0.69
N LEU A 9 6.20 23.72 0.04
CA LEU A 9 6.42 22.28 0.19
C LEU A 9 7.85 21.88 -0.20
N HIS A 10 8.40 22.41 -1.30
CA HIS A 10 9.80 22.19 -1.67
C HIS A 10 10.80 22.65 -0.61
N ARG A 11 10.54 23.80 0.02
CA ARG A 11 11.39 24.30 1.12
C ARG A 11 11.31 23.41 2.35
N LEU A 12 10.11 23.01 2.74
CA LEU A 12 9.87 22.13 3.88
C LEU A 12 10.53 20.76 3.68
N ALA A 13 10.39 20.15 2.50
CA ALA A 13 10.98 18.83 2.23
C ALA A 13 12.53 18.85 2.32
N ARG A 14 13.16 19.93 1.83
CA ARG A 14 14.61 20.15 1.98
C ARG A 14 15.01 20.36 3.44
N GLN A 15 14.21 21.11 4.20
CA GLN A 15 14.46 21.33 5.62
C GLN A 15 14.33 20.03 6.42
N TYR A 16 13.30 19.23 6.13
CA TYR A 16 13.10 17.92 6.73
C TYR A 16 14.31 17.01 6.51
N HIS A 17 14.78 16.88 5.27
CA HIS A 17 15.96 16.07 4.97
C HIS A 17 17.22 16.56 5.71
N ARG A 18 17.46 17.88 5.79
CA ARG A 18 18.60 18.45 6.55
C ARG A 18 18.54 18.15 8.04
N ASN A 19 17.35 18.16 8.62
CA ASN A 19 17.14 17.98 10.05
C ASN A 19 17.15 16.49 10.46
N ARG A 20 16.85 15.58 9.53
CA ARG A 20 16.73 14.15 9.84
C ARG A 20 18.01 13.39 9.49
N ARG A 21 18.86 13.19 10.51
CA ARG A 21 20.19 12.55 10.39
C ARG A 21 20.27 11.09 10.85
N GLY A 22 19.20 10.54 11.44
CA GLY A 22 19.22 9.21 12.07
C GLY A 22 18.87 8.02 11.15
N ASP A 23 18.48 8.26 9.91
CA ASP A 23 18.10 7.16 9.00
C ASP A 23 19.35 6.68 8.23
N SER A 24 19.59 5.36 8.20
CA SER A 24 20.66 4.77 7.40
C SER A 24 20.17 4.48 5.98
N PHE A 25 20.94 4.92 4.99
CA PHE A 25 20.69 4.57 3.58
C PHE A 25 21.73 3.54 3.17
N GLU A 26 21.36 2.27 3.22
CA GLU A 26 22.20 1.17 2.78
C GLU A 26 22.21 1.13 1.26
N GLN A 27 23.40 1.25 0.66
CA GLN A 27 23.57 1.27 -0.80
C GLN A 27 22.69 2.32 -1.50
N GLY A 28 22.42 3.44 -0.82
CA GLY A 28 21.66 4.57 -1.35
C GLY A 28 20.15 4.46 -1.27
N ILE A 29 19.61 3.43 -0.61
CA ILE A 29 18.17 3.30 -0.30
C ILE A 29 17.97 3.05 1.20
N LEU A 30 16.83 3.49 1.71
CA LEU A 30 16.35 3.20 3.05
C LEU A 30 15.35 2.04 2.93
N LEU A 31 15.74 0.88 3.45
CA LEU A 31 14.92 -0.33 3.54
C LEU A 31 14.05 -0.25 4.79
N ARG A 32 12.73 -0.45 4.66
CA ARG A 32 11.80 -0.51 5.79
C ARG A 32 11.31 -1.93 6.08
N HIS A 33 11.20 -2.75 5.04
CA HIS A 33 10.73 -4.12 5.15
C HIS A 33 11.88 -5.11 5.31
N TYR A 34 11.58 -6.20 6.01
CA TYR A 34 12.49 -7.31 6.18
C TYR A 34 12.21 -8.39 5.14
N TYR A 35 13.24 -8.78 4.37
CA TYR A 35 13.13 -9.78 3.29
C TYR A 35 13.66 -11.17 3.67
N GLY A 36 14.12 -11.38 4.90
CA GLY A 36 14.83 -12.64 5.24
C GLY A 36 13.94 -13.90 5.33
N GLU A 37 12.62 -13.74 5.35
CA GLU A 37 11.64 -14.85 5.38
C GLU A 37 10.77 -14.91 4.12
N VAL A 38 11.12 -14.16 3.07
CA VAL A 38 10.32 -14.09 1.85
C VAL A 38 10.72 -15.22 0.91
N ASP A 39 9.72 -15.95 0.37
CA ASP A 39 9.94 -16.95 -0.67
C ASP A 39 10.50 -16.26 -1.94
N PRO A 40 11.72 -16.59 -2.39
CA PRO A 40 12.30 -16.02 -3.61
C PRO A 40 11.51 -16.33 -4.89
N HIS A 41 10.63 -17.34 -4.85
CA HIS A 41 9.77 -17.73 -5.97
C HIS A 41 8.32 -17.27 -5.80
N GLY A 42 8.00 -16.58 -4.70
CA GLY A 42 6.68 -16.04 -4.43
C GLY A 42 6.34 -14.82 -5.30
N LEU A 43 5.05 -14.47 -5.31
CA LEU A 43 4.54 -13.26 -5.96
C LEU A 43 4.68 -12.05 -5.02
N SER A 44 5.12 -10.92 -5.56
CA SER A 44 5.13 -9.65 -4.84
C SER A 44 3.89 -8.80 -5.16
N TRP A 45 3.52 -7.92 -4.23
CA TRP A 45 2.25 -7.17 -4.29
C TRP A 45 2.47 -5.67 -4.24
N TRP A 46 3.11 -5.20 -3.17
CA TRP A 46 3.43 -3.81 -2.96
C TRP A 46 4.63 -3.72 -2.04
N ASP A 47 5.36 -2.62 -2.17
CA ASP A 47 6.52 -2.33 -1.35
C ASP A 47 6.77 -0.82 -1.33
N ASP A 48 7.54 -0.36 -0.35
CA ASP A 48 7.96 1.03 -0.27
C ASP A 48 9.47 1.17 -0.12
N VAL A 49 10.02 2.16 -0.81
CA VAL A 49 11.45 2.47 -0.73
C VAL A 49 11.65 3.95 -0.64
N MET A 50 12.64 4.37 0.13
CA MET A 50 13.05 5.76 0.15
C MET A 50 14.50 5.90 -0.30
N PHE A 51 14.77 6.91 -1.10
CA PHE A 51 16.13 7.28 -1.47
C PHE A 51 16.29 8.79 -1.50
N VAL A 52 17.52 9.27 -1.57
CA VAL A 52 17.82 10.70 -1.69
C VAL A 52 18.08 11.03 -3.15
N HIS A 53 17.42 12.08 -3.65
CA HIS A 53 17.68 12.63 -4.98
C HIS A 53 17.92 14.14 -4.86
N GLY A 54 19.17 14.57 -5.07
CA GLY A 54 19.59 15.94 -4.79
C GLY A 54 19.56 16.24 -3.29
N LYS A 55 18.74 17.22 -2.88
CA LYS A 55 18.59 17.65 -1.47
C LYS A 55 17.26 17.27 -0.84
N VAL A 56 16.55 16.32 -1.44
CA VAL A 56 15.19 15.91 -1.06
C VAL A 56 15.13 14.39 -1.01
N ARG A 57 14.36 13.87 -0.05
CA ARG A 57 14.02 12.45 0.04
C ARG A 57 12.89 12.14 -0.94
N ILE A 58 13.03 11.07 -1.70
CA ILE A 58 11.99 10.52 -2.55
C ILE A 58 11.44 9.29 -1.83
N ASN A 59 10.15 9.30 -1.53
CA ASN A 59 9.45 8.11 -1.04
C ASN A 59 8.68 7.51 -2.22
N VAL A 60 8.94 6.24 -2.49
CA VAL A 60 8.31 5.49 -3.56
C VAL A 60 7.37 4.48 -2.92
N ALA A 61 6.09 4.56 -3.26
CA ALA A 61 5.12 3.51 -3.01
C ALA A 61 4.92 2.76 -4.33
N TRP A 62 5.47 1.56 -4.40
CA TRP A 62 5.34 0.70 -5.56
C TRP A 62 4.24 -0.33 -5.35
N GLN A 63 3.50 -0.59 -6.42
CA GLN A 63 2.52 -1.66 -6.48
C GLN A 63 2.72 -2.47 -7.76
N HIS A 64 2.63 -3.79 -7.65
CA HIS A 64 2.49 -4.65 -8.80
C HIS A 64 1.09 -4.45 -9.40
N PRO A 65 0.92 -4.51 -10.74
CA PRO A 65 -0.40 -4.45 -11.38
C PRO A 65 -1.41 -5.46 -10.81
N ARG A 66 -0.95 -6.60 -10.29
CA ARG A 66 -1.79 -7.59 -9.60
C ARG A 66 -2.44 -7.05 -8.32
N ASN A 67 -1.72 -6.24 -7.55
CA ASN A 67 -2.25 -5.60 -6.35
C ASN A 67 -3.32 -4.57 -6.70
N VAL A 68 -3.13 -3.84 -7.79
CA VAL A 68 -4.14 -2.91 -8.32
C VAL A 68 -5.37 -3.67 -8.81
N TYR A 69 -5.18 -4.78 -9.53
CA TYR A 69 -6.28 -5.64 -10.00
C TYR A 69 -7.08 -6.22 -8.83
N GLN A 70 -6.41 -6.70 -7.79
CA GLN A 70 -7.06 -7.14 -6.55
C GLN A 70 -7.85 -6.00 -5.90
N GLY A 71 -7.27 -4.80 -5.78
CA GLY A 71 -7.97 -3.64 -5.25
C GLY A 71 -9.22 -3.26 -6.06
N MET A 72 -9.20 -3.44 -7.38
CA MET A 72 -10.39 -3.26 -8.23
C MET A 72 -11.48 -4.29 -7.93
N ILE A 73 -11.11 -5.55 -7.65
CA ILE A 73 -12.06 -6.59 -7.22
C ILE A 73 -12.65 -6.22 -5.86
N GLU A 74 -11.81 -5.89 -4.88
CA GLU A 74 -12.24 -5.53 -3.52
C GLU A 74 -13.18 -4.32 -3.56
N GLU A 75 -12.83 -3.27 -4.30
CA GLU A 75 -13.67 -2.08 -4.45
C GLU A 75 -15.03 -2.41 -5.11
N ALA A 76 -15.04 -3.26 -6.12
CA ALA A 76 -16.27 -3.71 -6.77
C ALA A 76 -17.14 -4.56 -5.84
N ALA A 77 -16.53 -5.46 -5.05
CA ALA A 77 -17.23 -6.29 -4.07
C ALA A 77 -17.82 -5.45 -2.93
N MET A 78 -17.07 -4.47 -2.42
CA MET A 78 -17.56 -3.51 -1.43
C MET A 78 -18.77 -2.73 -1.97
N LYS A 79 -18.70 -2.23 -3.21
CA LYS A 79 -19.83 -1.52 -3.83
C LYS A 79 -21.06 -2.40 -3.98
N ALA A 80 -20.90 -3.67 -4.38
CA ALA A 80 -22.01 -4.61 -4.53
C ALA A 80 -22.67 -4.94 -3.18
N THR A 81 -21.88 -4.99 -2.09
CA THR A 81 -22.36 -5.34 -0.74
C THR A 81 -22.66 -4.14 0.15
N ALA A 82 -22.56 -2.90 -0.36
CA ALA A 82 -22.75 -1.67 0.41
C ALA A 82 -24.13 -1.61 1.12
N HIS A 83 -25.18 -2.13 0.48
CA HIS A 83 -26.52 -2.20 1.07
C HIS A 83 -26.62 -3.04 2.36
N LEU A 84 -25.64 -3.90 2.63
CA LEU A 84 -25.50 -4.65 3.88
C LEU A 84 -24.62 -3.90 4.89
N SER A 85 -23.61 -3.14 4.42
CA SER A 85 -22.75 -2.34 5.30
C SER A 85 -23.49 -1.18 5.96
N ASP A 86 -24.50 -0.62 5.31
CA ASP A 86 -25.31 0.48 5.88
C ASP A 86 -26.05 0.05 7.16
N LYS A 87 -26.32 -1.25 7.32
CA LYS A 87 -26.98 -1.82 8.51
C LYS A 87 -26.05 -1.99 9.71
N ILE A 88 -24.74 -1.92 9.48
CA ILE A 88 -23.71 -2.08 10.51
C ILE A 88 -22.93 -0.77 10.73
N GLU A 89 -23.37 0.34 10.13
CA GLU A 89 -22.72 1.65 10.25
C GLU A 89 -22.96 2.26 11.65
N GLY A 90 -21.91 2.84 12.26
CA GLY A 90 -21.96 3.41 13.62
C GLY A 90 -20.57 3.51 14.26
N ASP A 91 -20.43 4.31 15.33
CA ASP A 91 -19.15 4.48 16.05
C ASP A 91 -18.64 3.14 16.60
N MET A 92 -17.49 2.65 16.10
CA MET A 92 -16.87 1.38 16.48
C MET A 92 -16.76 1.18 18.01
N PHE A 93 -16.72 2.27 18.78
CA PHE A 93 -16.60 2.25 20.23
C PHE A 93 -17.91 2.45 21.00
N SER A 94 -19.05 2.63 20.31
CA SER A 94 -20.37 2.89 20.93
C SER A 94 -20.74 1.82 21.96
N ASP A 95 -20.54 0.55 21.58
CA ASP A 95 -20.92 -0.63 22.34
C ASP A 95 -19.70 -1.42 22.84
N ALA A 96 -18.51 -0.79 22.82
CA ALA A 96 -17.28 -1.46 23.22
C ALA A 96 -17.17 -1.61 24.74
N GLU A 97 -16.77 -2.80 25.18
CA GLU A 97 -16.51 -3.07 26.59
C GLU A 97 -15.19 -2.42 27.01
N LYS A 98 -15.24 -1.60 28.07
CA LYS A 98 -14.06 -0.93 28.61
C LYS A 98 -13.35 -1.83 29.61
N THR A 99 -12.09 -2.17 29.32
CA THR A 99 -11.19 -2.80 30.29
C THR A 99 -10.46 -1.71 31.08
N TYR A 100 -10.44 -1.83 32.41
CA TYR A 100 -9.86 -0.81 33.29
C TYR A 100 -8.64 -1.32 34.04
N ALA A 101 -7.60 -0.49 34.11
CA ALA A 101 -6.49 -0.67 35.04
C ALA A 101 -6.71 0.17 36.32
N LYS A 102 -6.40 -0.40 37.49
CA LYS A 102 -6.35 0.37 38.75
C LYS A 102 -5.09 1.24 38.75
N LEU A 103 -5.27 2.54 39.02
CA LEU A 103 -4.17 3.51 39.20
C LEU A 103 -3.91 3.86 40.68
N GLY A 104 -4.56 3.14 41.60
CA GLY A 104 -4.44 3.36 43.03
C GLY A 104 -5.63 2.78 43.79
N ARG A 105 -5.83 3.19 45.05
CA ARG A 105 -6.89 2.66 45.93
C ARG A 105 -8.31 2.89 45.41
N ARG A 106 -8.58 4.02 44.74
CA ARG A 106 -9.93 4.39 44.25
C ARG A 106 -10.01 4.74 42.77
N ARG A 107 -8.89 5.13 42.14
CA ARG A 107 -8.90 5.62 40.75
C ARG A 107 -8.66 4.48 39.77
N LYS A 108 -9.46 4.42 38.72
CA LYS A 108 -9.28 3.54 37.55
C LYS A 108 -9.08 4.39 36.30
N LYS A 109 -8.37 3.85 35.30
CA LYS A 109 -8.25 4.41 33.96
C LYS A 109 -8.59 3.32 32.94
N VAL A 110 -9.27 3.71 31.86
CA VAL A 110 -9.52 2.82 30.72
C VAL A 110 -8.18 2.44 30.12
N LEU A 111 -7.90 1.14 30.06
CA LEU A 111 -6.69 0.57 29.48
C LEU A 111 -6.91 0.21 28.01
N SER A 112 -8.05 -0.42 27.72
CA SER A 112 -8.41 -0.84 26.37
C SER A 112 -9.94 -0.87 26.19
N TYR A 113 -10.34 -0.93 24.93
CA TYR A 113 -11.71 -1.16 24.50
C TYR A 113 -11.74 -2.50 23.77
N THR A 114 -12.71 -3.35 24.08
CA THR A 114 -12.99 -4.57 23.34
C THR A 114 -14.26 -4.34 22.56
N THR A 115 -14.16 -4.29 21.23
CA THR A 115 -15.29 -4.12 20.32
C THR A 115 -16.10 -5.41 20.25
N VAL A 116 -17.43 -5.27 20.25
CA VAL A 116 -18.36 -6.40 20.06
C VAL A 116 -18.78 -6.44 18.59
N ARG A 117 -18.83 -7.63 17.99
CA ARG A 117 -19.37 -7.79 16.63
C ARG A 117 -20.83 -7.35 16.59
N ARG A 118 -21.18 -6.49 15.62
CA ARG A 118 -22.55 -6.03 15.44
C ARG A 118 -23.41 -7.10 14.76
N PRO A 119 -24.72 -7.13 15.05
CA PRO A 119 -25.66 -7.95 14.30
C PRO A 119 -25.59 -7.62 12.80
N GLY A 120 -25.44 -8.64 11.95
CA GLY A 120 -25.31 -8.46 10.50
C GLY A 120 -23.89 -8.32 9.96
N GLU A 121 -22.87 -8.14 10.82
CA GLU A 121 -21.47 -8.13 10.37
C GLU A 121 -21.06 -9.44 9.70
N ASP A 122 -21.42 -10.58 10.30
CA ASP A 122 -21.11 -11.91 9.76
C ASP A 122 -21.73 -12.13 8.39
N GLU A 123 -22.98 -11.69 8.21
CA GLU A 123 -23.71 -11.74 6.94
C GLU A 123 -23.04 -10.87 5.89
N TRP A 124 -22.67 -9.64 6.25
CA TRP A 124 -21.95 -8.74 5.36
C TRP A 124 -20.57 -9.30 4.97
N PHE A 125 -19.76 -9.76 5.92
CA PHE A 125 -18.46 -10.36 5.62
C PHE A 125 -18.57 -11.65 4.80
N ALA A 126 -19.63 -12.44 4.98
CA ALA A 126 -19.89 -13.61 4.15
C ALA A 126 -20.27 -13.20 2.72
N ALA A 127 -21.16 -12.23 2.56
CA ALA A 127 -21.56 -11.70 1.26
C ALA A 127 -20.39 -11.04 0.53
N LEU A 128 -19.56 -10.26 1.24
CA LEU A 128 -18.37 -9.62 0.69
C LEU A 128 -17.39 -10.65 0.15
N ARG A 129 -17.06 -11.68 0.94
CA ARG A 129 -16.15 -12.75 0.50
C ARG A 129 -16.69 -13.56 -0.68
N ALA A 130 -17.99 -13.85 -0.68
CA ALA A 130 -18.63 -14.55 -1.80
C ALA A 130 -18.56 -13.71 -3.09
N GLU A 131 -18.75 -12.39 -2.97
CA GLU A 131 -18.68 -11.49 -4.10
C GLU A 131 -17.24 -11.27 -4.60
N GLU A 132 -16.26 -11.18 -3.70
CA GLU A 132 -14.83 -11.18 -4.04
C GLU A 132 -14.42 -12.45 -4.79
N GLU A 133 -14.87 -13.62 -4.34
CA GLU A 133 -14.60 -14.90 -5.01
C GLU A 133 -15.23 -14.93 -6.41
N ARG A 134 -16.49 -14.50 -6.51
CA ARG A 134 -17.21 -14.41 -7.79
C ARG A 134 -16.49 -13.47 -8.77
N LEU A 135 -16.09 -12.28 -8.31
CA LEU A 135 -15.42 -11.28 -9.13
C LEU A 135 -13.98 -11.70 -9.47
N SER A 136 -13.26 -12.37 -8.57
CA SER A 136 -11.94 -12.94 -8.84
C SER A 136 -11.97 -13.95 -9.99
N ALA A 137 -13.05 -14.72 -10.13
CA ALA A 137 -13.24 -15.66 -11.24
C ALA A 137 -13.82 -15.01 -12.51
N ALA A 138 -14.71 -14.04 -12.37
CA ALA A 138 -15.51 -13.53 -13.49
C ALA A 138 -15.00 -12.22 -14.09
N ALA A 139 -14.51 -11.28 -13.28
CA ALA A 139 -14.31 -9.89 -13.67
C ALA A 139 -13.21 -9.72 -14.74
N GLU A 140 -13.43 -8.74 -15.62
CA GLU A 140 -12.51 -8.33 -16.67
C GLU A 140 -12.02 -6.90 -16.39
N PHE A 141 -11.17 -6.74 -15.38
CA PHE A 141 -10.51 -5.46 -15.13
C PHE A 141 -9.23 -5.33 -15.97
N ALA A 142 -8.72 -4.11 -16.05
CA ALA A 142 -7.45 -3.81 -16.71
C ALA A 142 -6.63 -2.88 -15.82
N ALA A 143 -5.52 -3.38 -15.30
CA ALA A 143 -4.54 -2.61 -14.55
C ALA A 143 -3.35 -2.28 -15.45
N THR A 144 -3.12 -0.99 -15.67
CA THR A 144 -2.01 -0.48 -16.49
C THR A 144 -0.91 0.10 -15.62
N PRO A 145 0.35 0.07 -16.07
CA PRO A 145 1.43 0.80 -15.41
C PRO A 145 1.08 2.28 -15.28
N SER A 146 1.43 2.89 -14.15
CA SER A 146 1.15 4.30 -13.90
C SER A 146 2.24 4.93 -13.04
N PHE A 147 2.47 6.23 -13.23
CA PHE A 147 3.48 6.98 -12.50
C PHE A 147 2.93 8.33 -12.07
N LYS A 148 2.77 8.53 -10.77
CA LYS A 148 2.27 9.78 -10.19
C LYS A 148 3.30 10.35 -9.24
N VAL A 149 3.52 11.65 -9.33
CA VAL A 149 4.46 12.36 -8.48
C VAL A 149 3.75 13.48 -7.74
N GLU A 150 3.92 13.50 -6.42
CA GLU A 150 3.40 14.53 -5.53
C GLU A 150 4.51 15.09 -4.66
N THR A 151 4.38 16.36 -4.27
CA THR A 151 5.30 16.97 -3.31
C THR A 151 4.59 17.09 -1.98
N LEU A 152 5.19 16.50 -0.93
CA LEU A 152 4.75 16.64 0.45
C LEU A 152 5.72 17.59 1.19
N ASP A 153 5.37 17.96 2.41
CA ASP A 153 6.20 18.81 3.27
C ASP A 153 7.47 18.11 3.79
N TRP A 154 7.54 16.79 3.72
CA TRP A 154 8.70 16.00 4.19
C TRP A 154 9.45 15.25 3.07
N CYS A 155 8.83 15.00 1.92
CA CYS A 155 9.44 14.30 0.78
C CYS A 155 8.78 14.65 -0.56
N ARG A 156 9.35 14.13 -1.65
CA ARG A 156 8.64 13.97 -2.92
C ARG A 156 8.12 12.53 -2.97
N PHE A 157 6.80 12.38 -3.01
CA PHE A 157 6.13 11.10 -3.06
C PHE A 157 5.95 10.65 -4.50
N VAL A 158 6.23 9.38 -4.76
CA VAL A 158 6.09 8.74 -6.07
C VAL A 158 5.24 7.50 -5.90
N GLY A 159 4.04 7.52 -6.48
CA GLY A 159 3.23 6.32 -6.66
C GLY A 159 3.56 5.70 -8.00
N ILE A 160 4.02 4.45 -8.02
CA ILE A 160 4.35 3.73 -9.24
C ILE A 160 3.64 2.38 -9.28
N VAL A 161 2.96 2.11 -10.39
CA VAL A 161 2.45 0.78 -10.74
C VAL A 161 3.32 0.26 -11.87
N ALA A 162 4.04 -0.84 -11.64
CA ALA A 162 4.93 -1.42 -12.64
C ALA A 162 5.04 -2.94 -12.47
N PRO A 163 5.07 -3.72 -13.57
CA PRO A 163 5.15 -5.19 -13.54
C PRO A 163 6.57 -5.68 -13.27
N VAL A 164 7.10 -5.32 -12.10
CA VAL A 164 8.41 -5.78 -11.61
C VAL A 164 8.20 -6.58 -10.35
N GLU A 165 8.93 -7.67 -10.15
CA GLU A 165 8.85 -8.40 -8.89
C GLU A 165 9.81 -7.79 -7.85
N VAL A 166 9.32 -7.59 -6.64
CA VAL A 166 10.11 -7.12 -5.49
C VAL A 166 9.98 -8.13 -4.35
N ARG A 167 10.94 -9.04 -4.27
CA ARG A 167 11.00 -10.15 -3.32
C ARG A 167 12.20 -10.04 -2.40
N GLN A 168 13.19 -9.28 -2.82
CA GLN A 168 14.43 -9.06 -2.08
C GLN A 168 14.93 -7.61 -2.24
N ALA A 169 15.78 -7.18 -1.31
CA ALA A 169 16.35 -5.83 -1.31
C ALA A 169 17.09 -5.47 -2.61
N GLY A 170 17.65 -6.44 -3.33
CA GLY A 170 18.28 -6.21 -4.64
C GLY A 170 17.30 -5.75 -5.72
N GLU A 171 16.11 -6.33 -5.74
CA GLU A 171 15.05 -5.95 -6.68
C GLU A 171 14.45 -4.60 -6.31
N LEU A 172 14.33 -4.31 -5.01
CA LEU A 172 13.91 -2.99 -4.54
C LEU A 172 14.91 -1.89 -4.96
N ARG A 173 16.21 -2.19 -4.98
CA ARG A 173 17.22 -1.27 -5.53
C ARG A 173 17.03 -1.02 -7.03
N ALA A 174 16.79 -2.08 -7.80
CA ALA A 174 16.54 -1.96 -9.23
C ALA A 174 15.28 -1.11 -9.52
N LEU A 175 14.22 -1.28 -8.72
CA LEU A 175 13.04 -0.42 -8.74
C LEU A 175 13.39 1.05 -8.42
N ALA A 176 14.18 1.30 -7.37
CA ALA A 176 14.60 2.66 -7.04
C ALA A 176 15.41 3.30 -8.17
N ASP A 177 16.25 2.53 -8.86
CA ASP A 177 17.02 2.98 -10.02
C ASP A 177 16.13 3.27 -11.24
N LEU A 178 15.12 2.45 -11.51
CA LEU A 178 14.09 2.73 -12.51
C LEU A 178 13.39 4.06 -12.21
N VAL A 179 12.94 4.27 -10.97
CA VAL A 179 12.29 5.52 -10.57
C VAL A 179 13.24 6.71 -10.71
N ARG A 180 14.52 6.57 -10.38
CA ARG A 180 15.53 7.62 -10.62
C ARG A 180 15.65 7.98 -12.10
N ARG A 181 15.73 6.99 -12.99
CA ARG A 181 15.79 7.21 -14.45
C ARG A 181 14.55 7.95 -14.95
N ILE A 182 13.36 7.53 -14.51
CA ILE A 182 12.09 8.19 -14.88
C ILE A 182 12.06 9.64 -14.37
N LEU A 183 12.46 9.89 -13.12
CA LEU A 183 12.48 11.25 -12.55
C LEU A 183 13.48 12.18 -13.26
N LYS A 184 14.54 11.65 -13.86
CA LYS A 184 15.49 12.39 -14.70
C LYS A 184 15.03 12.58 -16.14
N GLY A 185 13.98 11.88 -16.57
CA GLY A 185 13.52 11.85 -17.96
C GLY A 185 14.34 10.94 -18.87
N GLU A 186 15.16 10.04 -18.31
CA GLU A 186 15.99 9.09 -19.06
C GLU A 186 15.20 7.84 -19.49
N ALA A 187 14.05 7.57 -18.85
CA ALA A 187 13.17 6.43 -19.13
C ALA A 187 11.70 6.82 -18.93
N THR A 188 10.78 6.06 -19.51
CA THR A 188 9.34 6.15 -19.28
C THR A 188 8.77 4.76 -19.05
N LEU A 189 7.65 4.66 -18.32
CA LEU A 189 6.99 3.35 -18.13
C LEU A 189 6.58 2.72 -19.48
N GLU A 190 6.13 3.54 -20.44
CA GLU A 190 5.76 3.07 -21.77
C GLU A 190 6.96 2.50 -22.55
N ALA A 191 8.15 3.06 -22.38
CA ALA A 191 9.37 2.55 -23.02
C ALA A 191 9.86 1.25 -22.39
N GLU A 192 9.71 1.11 -21.06
CA GLU A 192 10.17 -0.09 -20.33
C GLU A 192 9.13 -1.23 -20.39
N PHE A 193 7.84 -0.91 -20.49
CA PHE A 193 6.72 -1.85 -20.49
C PHE A 193 5.67 -1.47 -21.57
N PRO A 194 6.02 -1.55 -22.86
CA PRO A 194 5.16 -1.06 -23.94
C PRO A 194 3.85 -1.84 -24.02
N GLY A 195 2.71 -1.15 -23.95
CA GLY A 195 1.39 -1.75 -24.07
C GLY A 195 1.05 -2.79 -22.99
N TYR A 196 1.76 -2.78 -21.86
CA TYR A 196 1.51 -3.77 -20.80
C TYR A 196 0.14 -3.53 -20.14
N VAL A 197 -0.68 -4.57 -20.13
CA VAL A 197 -1.97 -4.59 -19.44
C VAL A 197 -2.06 -5.86 -18.61
N TYR A 198 -2.31 -5.70 -17.32
CA TYR A 198 -2.64 -6.81 -16.44
C TYR A 198 -4.14 -6.98 -16.40
N GLY A 199 -4.63 -8.09 -16.95
CA GLY A 199 -6.04 -8.44 -16.95
C GLY A 199 -6.29 -9.83 -16.38
N LYS A 200 -7.51 -10.32 -16.62
CA LYS A 200 -7.97 -11.64 -16.16
C LYS A 200 -7.03 -12.79 -16.56
N ALA A 201 -6.49 -12.76 -17.78
CA ALA A 201 -5.60 -13.82 -18.26
C ALA A 201 -4.33 -13.94 -17.38
N GLN A 202 -3.71 -12.81 -17.02
CA GLN A 202 -2.56 -12.77 -16.12
C GLN A 202 -2.95 -13.16 -14.69
N TRP A 203 -4.11 -12.70 -14.21
CA TRP A 203 -4.66 -13.09 -12.90
C TRP A 203 -4.86 -14.61 -12.75
N VAL A 204 -5.39 -15.25 -13.79
CA VAL A 204 -5.55 -16.71 -13.83
C VAL A 204 -4.19 -17.41 -13.95
N ALA A 205 -3.26 -16.88 -14.74
CA ALA A 205 -1.91 -17.43 -14.89
C ALA A 205 -1.10 -17.39 -13.58
N ASP A 206 -1.27 -16.34 -12.79
CA ASP A 206 -0.70 -16.21 -11.44
C ASP A 206 -1.36 -17.16 -10.42
N GLY A 207 -2.41 -17.89 -10.82
CA GLY A 207 -3.12 -18.87 -9.97
C GLY A 207 -3.97 -18.23 -8.88
N LEU A 208 -4.37 -16.96 -9.05
CA LEU A 208 -5.07 -16.15 -8.04
C LEU A 208 -6.61 -16.23 -8.18
N ALA A 209 -7.10 -16.72 -9.32
CA ALA A 209 -8.53 -16.88 -9.55
C ALA A 209 -9.17 -17.86 -8.54
N GLY A 210 -10.23 -17.41 -7.87
CA GLY A 210 -10.95 -18.22 -6.87
C GLY A 210 -10.19 -18.45 -5.55
N ARG A 211 -9.04 -17.78 -5.34
CA ARG A 211 -8.37 -17.77 -4.04
C ARG A 211 -8.92 -16.63 -3.17
N PRO A 212 -8.94 -16.79 -1.83
CA PRO A 212 -9.19 -15.69 -0.92
C PRO A 212 -8.18 -14.57 -1.15
N LEU A 213 -8.66 -13.33 -1.24
CA LEU A 213 -7.86 -12.14 -1.49
C LEU A 213 -7.07 -11.72 -0.24
N TYR A 214 -6.05 -12.48 0.16
CA TYR A 214 -5.13 -12.05 1.21
C TYR A 214 -3.73 -12.61 0.97
N PRO A 215 -2.80 -11.76 0.51
CA PRO A 215 -1.46 -11.84 1.08
C PRO A 215 -0.93 -10.46 1.49
N VAL A 216 -0.38 -10.41 2.71
CA VAL A 216 0.51 -9.32 3.14
C VAL A 216 1.87 -9.58 2.51
N SER A 217 2.43 -8.62 1.77
CA SER A 217 3.68 -8.82 1.04
C SER A 217 4.89 -9.00 1.97
N HIS A 218 4.99 -8.23 3.05
CA HIS A 218 6.18 -8.24 3.91
C HIS A 218 5.86 -7.96 5.39
N ARG A 219 6.70 -8.50 6.29
CA ARG A 219 6.74 -8.05 7.69
C ARG A 219 7.52 -6.74 7.79
N ILE A 220 7.02 -5.81 8.60
CA ILE A 220 7.73 -4.58 8.94
C ILE A 220 8.93 -4.95 9.82
N ALA A 221 10.14 -4.48 9.48
CA ALA A 221 11.31 -4.74 10.30
C ALA A 221 11.16 -4.08 11.68
N GLY A 222 11.15 -4.87 12.76
CA GLY A 222 11.11 -4.38 14.14
C GLY A 222 9.78 -4.51 14.89
N THR A 223 8.86 -5.37 14.43
CA THR A 223 7.74 -5.89 15.24
C THR A 223 8.01 -7.28 15.76
#